data_AF-A0A7S2VRV3-F1
#
_entry.id   AF-A0A7S2VRV3-F1
#
_cell.length_a   1.000
_cell.length_b   1.000
_cell.length_c   1.000
_cell.angle_alpha   90.00
_cell.angle_beta   90.00
_cell.angle_gamma   90.00
#
_symmetry.space_group_name_H-M   'P 1'
#
loop_
_entity.id
_entity.type
_entity.pdbx_description
1 polymer ?
#
loop_
_entity_poly.entity_id
_entity_poly.type
_entity_poly.pdbx_seq_one_letter_code
_entity_poly.pdbx_strand_id
1 'polypeptide(L)'
;TIIITCSFTPGSCSLTAYRITPQGFQWGKSNKDTGPNPAGFLPTHAEKVQMLLSDIFLGFFMVPDNSIWNYNFMGQKHNVTMKYSLCVENPREFYHECHRPAHFLNFTQSEEAGQEGADQED
;
A
#
# COMPACT_ATOMS: atom_id res chain seq x y z
N THR A 1 15.00 0.11 14.07
CA THR A 1 13.78 -0.06 13.26
C THR A 1 13.26 -1.48 13.40
N ILE A 2 11.95 -1.64 13.45
CA ILE A 2 11.27 -2.95 13.50
C ILE A 2 10.41 -3.13 12.25
N ILE A 3 10.14 -4.37 11.88
CA ILE A 3 9.20 -4.73 10.82
C ILE A 3 8.03 -5.40 11.51
N ILE A 4 6.83 -4.84 11.34
CA ILE A 4 5.60 -5.45 11.79
C ILE A 4 4.94 -6.11 10.59
N THR A 5 4.70 -7.41 10.68
CA THR A 5 3.95 -8.18 9.70
C THR A 5 2.52 -8.33 10.19
N CYS A 6 1.55 -7.80 9.45
CA CYS A 6 0.14 -8.08 9.65
C CYS A 6 -0.30 -9.15 8.65
N SER A 7 -0.78 -10.29 9.14
CA SER A 7 -1.25 -11.42 8.33
C SER A 7 -2.74 -11.58 8.48
N PHE A 8 -3.45 -11.70 7.37
CA PHE A 8 -4.88 -12.01 7.38
C PHE A 8 -5.08 -13.51 7.55
N THR A 9 -5.69 -13.87 8.67
CA THR A 9 -6.14 -15.22 8.98
C THR A 9 -7.66 -15.28 8.76
N PRO A 10 -8.28 -16.45 8.55
CA PRO A 10 -9.72 -16.53 8.37
C PRO A 10 -10.48 -15.82 9.50
N GLY A 11 -11.20 -14.74 9.17
CA GLY A 11 -11.97 -13.94 10.11
C GLY A 11 -11.17 -13.14 11.15
N SER A 12 -9.84 -13.02 11.01
CA SER A 12 -8.98 -12.34 11.99
C SER A 12 -7.70 -11.77 11.37
N CYS A 13 -6.89 -11.08 12.17
CA CYS A 13 -5.55 -10.70 11.79
C CYS A 13 -4.55 -11.10 12.89
N SER A 14 -3.35 -11.48 12.48
CA SER A 14 -2.24 -11.81 13.37
C SER A 14 -1.09 -10.83 13.11
N LEU A 15 -0.56 -10.23 14.17
CA LEU A 15 0.60 -9.34 14.09
C LEU A 15 1.84 -10.00 14.68
N THR A 16 2.98 -9.88 14.01
CA THR A 16 4.28 -10.26 14.57
C THR A 16 5.30 -9.18 14.27
N ALA A 17 6.17 -8.89 15.24
CA ALA A 17 7.22 -7.88 15.10
C ALA A 17 8.60 -8.54 15.02
N TYR A 18 9.44 -8.03 14.13
CA TYR A 18 10.80 -8.51 13.89
C TYR A 18 11.81 -7.36 13.94
N ARG A 19 13.02 -7.67 14.37
CA ARG A 19 14.21 -6.82 14.24
C ARG A 19 15.20 -7.50 13.31
N ILE A 20 15.76 -6.75 12.36
CA ILE A 20 16.83 -7.24 11.48
C ILE A 20 18.13 -7.32 12.30
N THR A 21 18.84 -8.46 12.22
CA THR A 21 20.15 -8.63 12.85
C THR A 21 21.25 -7.95 12.01
N PRO A 22 22.42 -7.60 12.58
CA PRO A 22 23.51 -7.01 11.80
C PRO A 22 23.92 -7.85 10.58
N GLN A 23 23.93 -9.19 10.73
CA GLN A 23 24.19 -10.11 9.62
C GLN A 23 23.09 -10.06 8.55
N GLY A 24 21.82 -10.06 8.97
CA GLY A 24 20.68 -9.93 8.06
C GLY A 24 20.69 -8.61 7.28
N PHE A 25 21.13 -7.52 7.91
CA PHE A 25 21.28 -6.23 7.23
C PHE A 25 22.37 -6.27 6.15
N GLN A 26 23.55 -6.84 6.46
CA GLN A 26 24.62 -6.97 5.47
C GLN A 26 24.21 -7.85 4.30
N TRP A 27 23.59 -8.99 4.58
CA TRP A 27 23.06 -9.87 3.55
C TRP A 27 22.01 -9.15 2.70
N GLY A 28 21.01 -8.52 3.31
CA GLY A 28 19.93 -7.82 2.60
C GLY A 28 20.41 -6.64 1.75
N LYS A 29 21.47 -5.94 2.18
CA LYS A 29 22.11 -4.88 1.38
C LYS A 29 22.80 -5.42 0.13
N SER A 30 23.38 -6.62 0.21
CA SER A 30 24.10 -7.24 -0.90
C SER A 30 23.20 -8.03 -1.84
N ASN A 31 22.03 -8.47 -1.36
CA ASN A 31 21.11 -9.29 -2.12
C ASN A 31 20.44 -8.49 -3.25
N LYS A 32 20.48 -9.03 -4.47
CA LYS A 32 19.78 -8.49 -5.65
C LYS A 32 18.68 -9.42 -6.17
N ASP A 33 18.62 -10.64 -5.63
CA ASP A 33 17.62 -11.63 -6.02
C ASP A 33 16.32 -11.39 -5.25
N THR A 34 15.24 -11.14 -6.00
CA THR A 34 13.88 -10.92 -5.47
C THR A 34 13.01 -12.18 -5.56
N GLY A 35 13.60 -13.30 -5.95
CA GLY A 35 12.92 -14.60 -5.98
C GLY A 35 12.54 -15.08 -4.57
N PRO A 36 11.71 -16.13 -4.48
CA PRO A 36 11.20 -16.62 -3.20
C PRO A 36 12.26 -17.29 -2.31
N ASN A 37 13.37 -17.77 -2.90
CA ASN A 37 14.45 -18.47 -2.19
C ASN A 37 15.82 -17.88 -2.58
N PRO A 38 16.11 -16.64 -2.16
CA PRO A 38 17.36 -15.97 -2.52
C PRO A 38 18.55 -16.67 -1.85
N ALA A 39 19.66 -16.76 -2.58
CA ALA A 39 20.85 -17.47 -2.12
C ALA A 39 21.40 -16.90 -0.80
N GLY A 40 21.75 -17.78 0.13
CA GLY A 40 22.34 -17.42 1.42
C GLY A 40 21.36 -16.82 2.44
N PHE A 41 20.04 -16.83 2.17
CA PHE A 41 19.04 -16.46 3.17
C PHE A 41 19.11 -17.42 4.38
N LEU A 42 19.12 -16.85 5.59
CA LEU A 42 19.06 -17.58 6.84
C LEU A 42 17.94 -17.01 7.72
N PRO A 43 17.17 -17.86 8.44
CA PRO A 43 16.16 -17.40 9.39
C PRO A 43 16.71 -16.47 10.48
N THR A 44 18.00 -16.58 10.81
CA THR A 44 18.72 -15.74 11.78
C THR A 44 18.97 -14.30 11.32
N HIS A 45 18.61 -13.96 10.07
CA HIS A 45 18.67 -12.58 9.57
C HIS A 45 17.66 -11.65 10.26
N ALA A 46 16.62 -12.21 10.88
CA ALA A 46 15.68 -11.46 11.69
C ALA A 46 15.35 -12.23 12.97
N GLU A 47 15.09 -11.50 14.05
CA GLU A 47 14.66 -12.07 15.33
C GLU A 47 13.31 -11.48 15.73
N LYS A 48 12.47 -12.28 16.40
CA LYS A 48 11.19 -11.80 16.92
C LYS A 48 11.43 -10.84 18.09
N VAL A 49 10.64 -9.78 18.15
CA VAL A 49 10.65 -8.82 19.26
C VAL A 49 9.27 -8.67 19.87
N GLN A 50 9.22 -8.26 21.14
CA GLN A 50 7.96 -8.06 21.85
C GLN A 50 7.21 -6.85 21.29
N MET A 51 5.89 -7.00 21.15
CA MET A 51 4.95 -5.95 20.75
C MET A 51 3.67 -6.11 21.57
N LEU A 52 3.07 -4.99 21.97
CA LEU A 52 1.80 -4.94 22.70
C LEU A 52 0.85 -3.99 21.97
N LEU A 53 -0.45 -4.31 22.00
CA LEU A 53 -1.51 -3.40 21.58
C LEU A 53 -1.97 -2.61 22.81
N SER A 54 -2.31 -1.33 22.63
CA SER A 54 -2.76 -0.46 23.70
C SER A 54 -3.95 0.38 23.25
N ASP A 55 -4.90 0.54 24.16
CA ASP A 55 -6.07 1.42 24.09
C ASP A 55 -5.90 2.71 24.92
N ILE A 56 -4.73 2.88 25.55
CA ILE A 56 -4.45 3.99 26.48
C ILE A 56 -4.19 5.31 25.74
N PHE A 57 -3.65 5.24 24.53
CA PHE A 57 -3.30 6.40 23.72
C PHE A 57 -3.72 6.20 22.27
N LEU A 58 -4.03 7.32 21.60
CA LEU A 58 -4.41 7.35 20.20
C LEU A 58 -3.22 7.80 19.35
N GLY A 59 -2.86 6.99 18.35
CA GLY A 59 -1.97 7.41 17.27
C GLY A 59 -2.69 8.32 16.27
N PHE A 60 -1.94 8.85 15.33
CA PHE A 60 -2.47 9.60 14.19
C PHE A 60 -1.81 9.13 12.89
N PHE A 61 -2.44 9.47 11.77
CA PHE A 61 -1.91 9.18 10.43
C PHE A 61 -1.35 10.44 9.78
N MET A 62 -0.40 10.21 8.88
CA MET A 62 0.05 11.20 7.91
C MET A 62 -0.14 10.62 6.52
N VAL A 63 -0.66 11.41 5.59
CA VAL A 63 -0.94 11.00 4.21
C VAL A 63 -0.29 11.97 3.22
N PRO A 64 -0.08 11.56 1.96
CA PRO A 64 0.34 12.48 0.91
C PRO A 64 -0.63 13.66 0.76
N ASP A 65 -0.10 14.85 0.49
CA ASP A 65 -0.88 16.09 0.28
C ASP A 65 -1.95 15.98 -0.82
N ASN A 66 -1.71 15.18 -1.85
CA ASN A 66 -2.67 14.86 -2.90
C ASN A 66 -3.67 13.75 -2.53
N SER A 67 -3.65 13.28 -1.28
CA SER A 67 -4.45 12.17 -0.73
C SER A 67 -4.26 10.80 -1.39
N ILE A 68 -3.38 10.66 -2.39
CA ILE A 68 -3.13 9.41 -3.12
C ILE A 68 -1.92 8.71 -2.53
N TRP A 69 -2.17 7.77 -1.62
CA TRP A 69 -1.14 6.87 -1.11
C TRP A 69 -1.08 5.54 -1.91
N ASN A 70 -2.19 5.15 -2.55
CA ASN A 70 -2.29 3.91 -3.29
C ASN A 70 -2.11 4.11 -4.80
N TYR A 71 -1.00 3.60 -5.35
CA TYR A 71 -0.69 3.64 -6.79
C TYR A 71 -0.96 2.32 -7.52
N ASN A 72 -1.59 1.32 -6.89
CA ASN A 72 -1.81 0.01 -7.52
C ASN A 72 -2.59 0.08 -8.85
N PHE A 73 -3.58 0.99 -8.96
CA PHE A 73 -4.35 1.18 -10.20
C PHE A 73 -3.76 2.25 -11.14
N MET A 74 -2.61 2.83 -10.78
CA MET A 74 -1.94 3.90 -11.53
C MET A 74 -0.42 3.65 -11.56
N GLY A 75 -0.01 2.39 -11.77
CA GLY A 75 1.40 1.97 -11.64
C GLY A 75 2.39 2.80 -12.48
N GLN A 76 1.99 3.26 -13.67
CA GLN A 76 2.80 4.13 -14.52
C GLN A 76 3.10 5.51 -13.90
N LYS A 77 2.29 5.96 -12.93
CA LYS A 77 2.49 7.24 -12.23
C LYS A 77 3.40 7.11 -11.01
N HIS A 78 3.74 5.89 -10.57
CA HIS A 78 4.66 5.68 -9.46
C HIS A 78 6.12 5.71 -9.93
N ASN A 79 6.98 6.45 -9.21
CA ASN A 79 8.41 6.52 -9.49
C ASN A 79 9.20 6.42 -8.18
N VAL A 80 10.27 5.63 -8.17
CA VAL A 80 11.16 5.44 -7.01
C VAL A 80 11.77 6.75 -6.50
N THR A 81 11.97 7.73 -7.37
CA THR A 81 12.54 9.05 -7.02
C THR A 81 11.49 10.15 -6.83
N MET A 82 10.20 9.81 -6.78
CA MET A 82 9.13 10.78 -6.57
C MET A 82 9.28 11.52 -5.24
N LYS A 83 8.93 12.81 -5.25
CA LYS A 83 8.84 13.64 -4.04
C LYS A 83 7.38 13.82 -3.68
N TYR A 84 7.09 13.88 -2.39
CA TYR A 84 5.75 14.10 -1.85
C TYR A 84 5.82 14.96 -0.59
N SER A 85 4.77 15.72 -0.33
CA SER A 85 4.57 16.38 0.96
C SER A 85 3.58 15.56 1.79
N LEU A 86 3.51 15.83 3.09
CA LEU A 86 2.60 15.13 4.00
C LEU A 86 1.66 16.12 4.69
N CYS A 87 0.44 15.68 4.95
CA CYS A 87 -0.52 16.34 5.83
C CYS A 87 -1.02 15.35 6.91
N VAL A 88 -1.59 15.87 7.99
CA VAL A 88 -2.22 15.07 9.05
C VAL A 88 -3.69 14.85 8.68
N GLU A 89 -3.99 13.65 8.20
CA GLU A 89 -5.34 13.23 7.80
C GLU A 89 -5.42 11.69 7.86
N ASN A 90 -6.62 11.12 7.79
CA ASN A 90 -6.82 9.67 7.75
C ASN A 90 -6.64 9.13 6.30
N PRO A 91 -6.03 7.95 6.12
CA PRO A 91 -5.88 7.35 4.80
C PRO A 91 -7.24 6.92 4.23
N ARG A 92 -7.48 7.24 2.96
CA ARG A 92 -8.63 6.72 2.20
C ARG A 92 -8.49 5.22 1.98
N GLU A 93 -9.60 4.51 1.82
CA GLU A 93 -9.61 3.05 1.64
C GLU A 93 -8.87 2.63 0.36
N PHE A 94 -8.42 1.37 0.32
CA PHE A 94 -7.68 0.83 -0.84
C PHE A 94 -8.42 1.06 -2.16
N TYR A 95 -9.74 0.86 -2.14
CA TYR A 95 -10.64 1.01 -3.27
C TYR A 95 -11.34 2.38 -3.29
N HIS A 96 -10.79 3.44 -2.68
CA HIS A 96 -11.40 4.76 -2.81
C HIS A 96 -11.28 5.29 -4.26
N GLU A 97 -12.27 6.04 -4.76
CA GLU A 97 -12.35 6.53 -6.16
C GLU A 97 -11.08 7.27 -6.65
N CYS A 98 -10.49 8.12 -5.81
CA CYS A 98 -9.25 8.84 -6.11
C CYS A 98 -8.05 7.93 -6.44
N HIS A 99 -8.03 6.69 -5.93
CA HIS A 99 -6.98 5.73 -6.21
C HIS A 99 -7.17 5.00 -7.55
N ARG A 100 -8.34 5.13 -8.18
CA ARG A 100 -8.75 4.36 -9.36
C ARG A 100 -9.52 5.20 -10.40
N PRO A 101 -9.08 6.43 -10.73
CA PRO A 101 -9.85 7.40 -11.50
C PRO A 101 -10.24 6.90 -12.90
N ALA A 102 -9.42 6.04 -13.52
CA ALA A 102 -9.71 5.46 -14.84
C ALA A 102 -11.06 4.72 -14.88
N HIS A 103 -11.48 4.06 -13.78
CA HIS A 103 -12.77 3.36 -13.73
C HIS A 103 -13.98 4.31 -13.85
N PHE A 104 -13.79 5.59 -13.49
CA PHE A 104 -14.84 6.61 -13.48
C PHE A 104 -14.78 7.52 -14.71
N LEU A 105 -13.66 7.52 -15.43
CA LEU A 105 -13.47 8.31 -16.65
C LEU A 105 -13.86 7.53 -17.92
N ASN A 106 -14.09 6.22 -17.84
CA ASN A 106 -14.39 5.41 -19.03
C ASN A 106 -15.82 5.61 -19.59
N PHE A 107 -16.72 6.29 -18.86
CA PHE A 107 -18.10 6.51 -19.32
C PHE A 107 -18.22 7.55 -20.44
N THR A 108 -17.24 8.46 -20.59
CA THR A 108 -17.26 9.47 -21.66
C THR A 108 -17.05 8.90 -23.06
N GLN A 109 -16.61 7.64 -23.20
CA GLN A 109 -16.50 6.99 -24.52
C GLN A 109 -17.85 6.49 -25.06
N SER A 110 -18.85 6.30 -24.19
CA SER A 110 -20.16 5.81 -24.63
C SER A 110 -21.07 6.91 -25.16
N GLU A 111 -20.87 8.18 -24.79
CA GLU A 111 -21.63 9.31 -25.34
C GLU A 111 -21.28 9.62 -26.80
N GLU A 112 -20.08 9.24 -27.27
CA GLU A 112 -19.71 9.33 -28.69
C GLU A 112 -20.36 8.23 -29.55
N ALA A 113 -20.88 7.18 -28.92
CA ALA A 113 -21.60 6.07 -29.56
C ALA A 113 -23.12 6.32 -29.58
N GLY A 114 -23.53 7.40 -30.24
CA GLY A 114 -24.89 7.56 -30.78
C GLY A 114 -25.97 7.94 -29.78
N GLN A 115 -26.25 9.24 -29.69
CA GLN A 115 -27.63 9.71 -29.50
C GLN A 115 -28.46 9.33 -30.73
N GLU A 116 -28.93 8.10 -30.81
CA GLU A 116 -30.05 7.72 -31.66
C GLU A 116 -31.20 7.23 -30.77
N GLY A 117 -32.15 8.14 -30.50
CA GLY A 117 -33.54 7.75 -30.22
C GLY A 117 -33.94 7.57 -28.75
N ALA A 118 -33.86 8.63 -27.95
CA ALA A 118 -34.69 8.71 -26.74
C ALA A 118 -35.42 10.05 -26.72
N ASP A 119 -36.67 10.08 -27.18
CA ASP A 119 -37.61 11.15 -26.85
C ASP A 119 -37.77 11.15 -25.32
N GLN A 120 -37.14 12.13 -24.67
CA GLN A 120 -37.29 12.37 -23.24
C GLN A 120 -38.47 13.31 -23.07
N GLU A 121 -39.60 12.78 -22.61
CA GLU A 121 -40.68 13.59 -22.03
C GLU A 121 -40.36 13.80 -20.54
N ASP A 122 -40.39 15.07 -20.09
CA ASP A 122 -40.00 15.55 -18.76
C ASP A 122 -40.73 14.88 -17.59
#